data_AF-A0A1V4B1Z2-F1
#
_entry.id   AF-A0A1V4B1Z2-F1
#
_cell.length_a   1.000
_cell.length_b   1.000
_cell.length_c   1.000
_cell.angle_alpha   90.00
_cell.angle_beta   90.00
_cell.angle_gamma   90.00
#
_symmetry.space_group_name_H-M   'P 1'
#
loop_
_entity.id
_entity.type
_entity.pdbx_description
1 polymer ?
#
loop_
_entity_poly.entity_id
_entity_poly.type
_entity_poly.pdbx_seq_one_letter_code
_entity_poly.pdbx_strand_id
1 'polypeptide(L)' 'MTKQNNGWISVDERLPEVFTNFELITRSKVVLVFGRESKKDNNPFIFAAYLGADKNFHSPEGKCYAITHWQPLPQPPETE' A
#
# COMPACT_ATOMS: atom_id res chain seq x y z
N MET A 1 -15.02 14.90 -13.27
CA MET A 1 -13.84 14.63 -14.13
C MET A 1 -12.91 13.73 -13.33
N THR A 2 -13.00 12.42 -13.52
CA THR A 2 -12.11 11.46 -12.85
C THR A 2 -10.73 11.60 -13.47
N LYS A 3 -9.86 12.42 -12.84
CA LYS A 3 -8.43 12.47 -13.15
C LYS A 3 -7.90 11.04 -13.07
N GLN A 4 -7.51 10.46 -14.19
CA GLN A 4 -6.74 9.22 -14.23
C GLN A 4 -5.38 9.51 -13.54
N ASN A 5 -5.30 9.32 -12.22
CA ASN A 5 -4.07 9.44 -11.45
C ASN A 5 -3.18 8.22 -11.66
N ASN A 6 -3.04 7.74 -12.90
CA ASN A 6 -2.32 6.52 -13.25
C ASN A 6 -2.69 5.30 -12.37
N GLY A 7 -3.96 5.18 -11.97
CA GLY A 7 -4.46 4.09 -11.12
C GLY A 7 -4.19 4.26 -9.61
N TRP A 8 -3.53 5.34 -9.18
CA TRP A 8 -3.29 5.63 -7.76
C TRP A 8 -4.53 6.15 -7.05
N ILE A 9 -4.82 5.54 -5.92
CA ILE A 9 -5.96 5.82 -5.05
C ILE A 9 -5.45 6.55 -3.81
N SER A 10 -6.02 7.70 -3.48
CA SER A 10 -5.69 8.41 -2.24
C SER A 10 -6.14 7.61 -1.02
N VAL A 11 -5.32 7.58 0.04
CA VAL A 11 -5.72 6.97 1.32
C VAL A 11 -6.92 7.67 1.96
N ASP A 12 -7.15 8.94 1.62
CA ASP A 12 -8.32 9.72 2.06
C ASP A 12 -9.59 9.37 1.27
N GLU A 13 -9.43 8.83 0.04
CA GLU A 13 -10.55 8.36 -0.77
C GLU A 13 -11.01 6.99 -0.28
N ARG A 14 -10.08 6.03 -0.20
CA ARG A 14 -10.33 4.70 0.37
C ARG A 14 -9.02 3.99 0.71
N LEU A 15 -9.12 3.05 1.63
CA LEU A 15 -8.04 2.14 1.99
C LEU A 15 -8.13 0.81 1.23
N PRO A 16 -7.03 0.05 1.12
CA PRO A 16 -7.07 -1.33 0.67
C PRO A 16 -8.03 -2.18 1.51
N GLU A 17 -8.69 -3.14 0.89
CA GLU A 17 -9.53 -4.10 1.61
C GLU A 17 -8.69 -4.99 2.51
N VAL A 18 -9.11 -5.12 3.77
CA VAL A 18 -8.50 -6.03 4.75
C VAL A 18 -9.35 -7.27 4.90
N PHE A 19 -8.69 -8.42 5.05
CA PHE A 19 -9.34 -9.70 5.30
C PHE A 19 -8.56 -10.46 6.36
N THR A 20 -9.26 -11.35 7.07
CA THR A 20 -8.63 -12.29 8.00
C THR A 20 -8.30 -13.57 7.24
N ASN A 21 -7.02 -13.92 7.14
CA ASN A 21 -6.61 -15.17 6.51
C ASN A 21 -6.83 -16.38 7.45
N PHE A 22 -6.57 -17.59 6.94
CA PHE A 22 -6.70 -18.83 7.72
C PHE A 22 -5.77 -18.90 8.94
N GLU A 23 -4.71 -18.08 8.96
CA GLU A 23 -3.76 -17.95 10.07
C GLU A 23 -4.24 -16.91 11.12
N LEU A 24 -5.49 -16.45 11.03
CA LEU A 24 -6.09 -15.42 11.90
C LEU A 24 -5.38 -14.06 11.83
N ILE A 25 -4.60 -13.81 10.78
CA ILE A 25 -3.93 -12.53 10.52
C ILE A 25 -4.88 -11.66 9.70
N THR A 26 -5.19 -10.47 10.22
CA THR A 26 -6.03 -9.48 9.53
C THR A 26 -5.16 -8.43 8.85
N ARG A 27 -5.12 -8.47 7.52
CA ARG A 27 -4.37 -7.52 6.67
C ARG A 27 -4.94 -7.45 5.26
N SER A 28 -4.53 -6.44 4.48
CA SER A 28 -4.77 -6.41 3.04
C SER A 28 -3.83 -7.33 2.28
N LYS A 29 -4.08 -7.49 0.97
CA LYS A 29 -3.04 -7.95 0.03
C LYS A 29 -1.90 -6.93 0.01
N VAL A 30 -0.72 -7.38 -0.43
CA VAL A 30 0.39 -6.46 -0.71
C VAL A 30 -0.02 -5.56 -1.88
N VAL A 31 0.26 -4.27 -1.74
CA VAL A 31 -0.04 -3.20 -2.69
C VAL A 31 1.20 -2.35 -2.92
N LEU A 32 1.23 -1.59 -4.01
CA LEU A 32 2.19 -0.49 -4.14
C LEU A 32 1.67 0.72 -3.37
N VAL A 33 2.55 1.39 -2.65
CA VAL A 33 2.26 2.63 -1.91
C VAL A 33 3.20 3.75 -2.36
N PHE A 34 2.73 4.99 -2.26
CA PHE A 34 3.55 6.19 -2.41
C PHE A 34 3.59 6.97 -1.10
N GLY A 35 4.77 7.07 -0.51
CA GLY A 35 4.99 7.68 0.80
C GLY A 35 6.39 7.45 1.30
N ARG A 36 6.59 7.49 2.62
CA ARG A 36 7.89 7.22 3.26
C ARG A 36 7.82 5.87 3.97
N GLU A 37 8.83 5.04 3.79
CA GLU A 37 8.90 3.76 4.48
C GLU A 37 9.34 3.96 5.94
N SER A 38 10.22 4.93 6.16
CA SER A 38 10.80 5.31 7.45
C SER A 38 10.74 6.81 7.70
N LYS A 39 10.83 7.22 8.98
CA LYS A 39 11.02 8.64 9.35
C LYS A 39 12.32 9.23 8.79
N LYS A 40 13.31 8.38 8.47
CA LYS A 40 14.61 8.79 7.94
C LYS A 40 14.55 9.13 6.46
N ASP A 41 13.47 8.77 5.76
CA ASP A 41 13.34 9.03 4.34
C ASP A 41 13.03 10.51 4.11
N ASN A 42 13.92 11.18 3.39
CA ASN A 42 13.74 12.60 3.07
C ASN A 42 12.61 12.82 2.08
N ASN A 43 12.47 11.93 1.09
CA ASN A 43 11.51 12.04 0.00
C ASN A 43 10.60 10.82 -0.06
N PRO A 44 9.31 10.99 -0.41
CA PRO A 44 8.45 9.86 -0.67
C PRO A 44 8.88 9.13 -1.96
N PHE A 45 8.69 7.82 -1.98
CA PHE A 45 8.95 6.95 -3.13
C PHE A 45 7.91 5.84 -3.21
N ILE A 46 7.98 5.04 -4.27
CA ILE A 46 7.08 3.91 -4.51
C ILE A 46 7.71 2.64 -3.93
N PHE A 47 6.97 1.92 -3.10
CA PHE A 47 7.41 0.63 -2.54
C PHE A 47 6.22 -0.28 -2.22
N ALA A 48 6.50 -1.53 -1.85
CA ALA A 48 5.48 -2.52 -1.52
C ALA A 48 5.17 -2.52 -0.03
N ALA A 49 3.88 -2.50 0.33
CA ALA A 49 3.41 -2.56 1.70
C ALA A 49 2.05 -3.27 1.80
N TYR A 50 1.60 -3.57 3.01
CA TYR A 50 0.24 -4.04 3.27
C TYR A 50 -0.41 -3.20 4.38
N LEU A 51 -1.74 -3.08 4.36
CA LEU A 51 -2.50 -2.45 5.42
C LEU A 51 -2.79 -3.47 6.52
N GLY A 52 -2.36 -3.19 7.75
CA GLY A 52 -2.63 -4.01 8.93
C GLY A 52 -4.01 -3.72 9.55
N ALA A 53 -4.43 -4.59 10.48
CA ALA A 53 -5.65 -4.40 11.28
C ALA A 53 -5.65 -3.09 12.09
N ASP A 54 -4.47 -2.56 12.40
CA ASP A 54 -4.26 -1.29 13.09
C ASP A 54 -4.47 -0.05 12.19
N LYS A 55 -4.94 -0.27 10.95
CA LYS A 55 -5.14 0.74 9.90
C LYS A 55 -3.86 1.50 9.54
N ASN A 56 -2.69 0.91 9.79
CA ASN A 56 -1.41 1.45 9.32
C ASN A 56 -0.83 0.57 8.22
N PHE A 57 -0.07 1.19 7.32
CA PHE A 57 0.73 0.45 6.35
C PHE A 57 1.99 -0.10 7.01
N HIS A 58 2.34 -1.33 6.65
CA HIS A 58 3.55 -2.02 7.11
C HIS A 58 4.32 -2.58 5.92
N SER A 59 5.63 -2.46 5.98
CA SER A 59 6.60 -3.09 5.08
C SER A 59 7.47 -4.08 5.88
N PRO A 60 8.43 -4.79 5.26
CA PRO A 60 9.38 -5.62 6.00
C PRO A 60 10.15 -4.86 7.10
N GLU A 61 10.33 -3.55 6.96
CA GLU A 61 10.99 -2.68 7.95
C GLU A 61 10.06 -2.23 9.10
N GLY A 62 8.78 -2.63 9.05
CA GLY A 62 7.76 -2.32 10.05
C GLY A 62 6.77 -1.24 9.59
N LYS A 63 6.27 -0.44 10.54
CA LYS A 63 5.23 0.57 10.29
C LYS A 63 5.76 1.70 9.39
N CYS A 64 5.09 1.91 8.27
CA CYS A 64 5.40 2.97 7.30
C CYS A 64 4.95 4.36 7.77
N TYR A 65 5.45 5.39 7.11
CA TYR A 65 5.22 6.80 7.46
C TYR A 65 4.66 7.61 6.29
N ALA A 66 3.67 8.45 6.56
CA ALA A 66 3.15 9.42 5.59
C ALA A 66 2.80 8.81 4.21
N ILE A 67 2.13 7.65 4.21
CA ILE A 67 1.56 7.08 2.99
C ILE A 67 0.40 7.97 2.52
N THR A 68 0.40 8.32 1.23
CA THR A 68 -0.62 9.21 0.66
C THR A 68 -1.47 8.50 -0.38
N HIS A 69 -0.90 7.56 -1.13
CA HIS A 69 -1.60 6.85 -2.19
C HIS A 69 -1.19 5.39 -2.23
N TRP A 70 -2.08 4.56 -2.78
CA TRP A 70 -1.82 3.15 -3.05
C TRP A 70 -2.44 2.71 -4.37
N GLN A 71 -1.97 1.57 -4.90
CA GLN A 71 -2.59 0.87 -6.02
C GLN A 71 -2.35 -0.63 -5.91
N PRO A 72 -3.20 -1.50 -6.48
CA PRO A 72 -2.90 -2.93 -6.57
C PRO A 72 -1.57 -3.17 -7.30
N LEU A 73 -0.91 -4.28 -6.98
CA LEU A 73 0.26 -4.71 -7.75
C LEU A 73 -0.13 -4.89 -9.23
N PRO A 74 0.77 -4.57 -10.18
CA PRO A 74 0.54 -4.86 -11.59
C PRO A 74 0.36 -6.36 -11.79
N GLN A 75 -0.37 -6.73 -12.84
CA GLN A 75 -0.42 -8.14 -13.24
C GLN A 75 0.97 -8.61 -13.69
N PRO A 76 1.32 -9.89 -13.46
CA PRO A 76 2.54 -10.46 -13.99
C PRO A 76 2.63 -10.26 -15.52
N PRO A 77 3.84 -10.19 -16.11
CA PRO A 77 4.02 -10.19 -17.56
C PRO A 77 3.36 -11.42 -18.19
N GLU A 78 2.87 -11.27 -19.44
CA GLU A 78 2.22 -12.37 -20.17
C GLU A 78 3.20 -13.48 -20.59
N THR A 79 4.49 -13.18 -20.67
CA THR A 79 5.58 -14.12 -21.01
C THR A 79 6.85 -13.81 -20.22
N GLU A 80 7.60 -14.84 -19.84
CA GLU A 80 8.92 -14.74 -19.16
C GLU A 80 10.06 -14.33 -20.10
#